data_AF-A0A9D5QD95-F1
#
_entry.id   AF-A0A9D5QD95-F1
#
_cell.length_a   1.000
_cell.length_b   1.000
_cell.length_c   1.000
_cell.angle_alpha   90.00
_cell.angle_beta   90.00
_cell.angle_gamma   90.00
#
_symmetry.space_group_name_H-M   'P 1'
#
loop_
_entity.id
_entity.type
_entity.pdbx_description
1 polymer ?
#
loop_
_entity_poly.entity_id
_entity_poly.type
_entity_poly.pdbx_seq_one_letter_code
_entity_poly.pdbx_strand_id
1 'polypeptide(L)'
;MVESQHKWHTIFIAETVSSCNKKRICDLTSLVCYWHEGDSQYNCMMSLNEKDKASDLNINFDEWKTDFNKYVVDLREVRSSVMWPKDMHPAVHNPEFSSVTEASKWLSAREPLISFTYKGKARGYPLGILLYHEIANDEVLDMPIAVTYCPLCNTAVVYNRRVGNRLFSFGVAGVLRRSNLVMYDRTTESWWQQITGQALVGEMAGEMLDRLPSQLISFSQFSSVYPKGRILTPYFWGTNRYYQGYDDTSPDSRPRYCPEGVDGRFHPAQRLITLDIDGKYMAYPYSATSKLHVINDEFAGRQIVVFHSGGALSPVDDYEIAKSREVGSTGVFNRNADDETLSFSYRDGMFADDQTSSLWDITGRCIEGKLEGRRLEQVVHGNDFWFVWITFHPDSEIFQS
;
A
#
# COMPACT_ATOMS: atom_id res chain seq x y z
N MET A 1 -7.68 11.67 58.67
CA MET A 1 -6.76 12.84 58.71
C MET A 1 -5.45 12.36 58.13
N VAL A 2 -4.98 12.75 56.95
CA VAL A 2 -5.31 13.86 56.05
C VAL A 2 -5.01 13.38 54.62
N GLU A 3 -5.96 13.53 53.70
CA GLU A 3 -5.67 13.54 52.25
C GLU A 3 -4.81 14.77 51.96
N SER A 4 -3.56 14.58 51.52
CA SER A 4 -2.78 15.70 50.97
C SER A 4 -3.19 15.89 49.51
N GLN A 5 -4.17 16.78 49.29
CA GLN A 5 -4.43 17.33 47.97
C GLN A 5 -3.20 18.12 47.50
N HIS A 6 -2.45 17.59 46.54
CA HIS A 6 -1.41 18.35 45.85
C HIS A 6 -2.07 19.31 44.86
N LYS A 7 -2.13 20.60 45.23
CA LYS A 7 -2.64 21.66 44.36
C LYS A 7 -1.54 22.11 43.38
N TRP A 8 -1.63 21.63 42.15
CA TRP A 8 -0.89 22.22 41.02
C TRP A 8 -1.50 23.57 40.68
N HIS A 9 -0.69 24.63 40.67
CA HIS A 9 -1.12 25.95 40.19
C HIS A 9 -0.43 26.21 38.84
N THR A 10 -1.22 26.29 37.76
CA THR A 10 -0.73 26.75 36.45
C THR A 10 -0.66 28.27 36.47
N ILE A 11 0.55 28.84 36.37
CA ILE A 11 0.72 30.27 36.70
C ILE A 11 0.87 31.18 35.46
N PHE A 12 1.40 30.77 34.31
CA PHE A 12 1.49 31.67 33.14
C PHE A 12 1.67 30.91 31.82
N ILE A 13 1.01 31.37 30.74
CA ILE A 13 1.36 31.07 29.35
C ILE A 13 1.93 32.38 28.79
N ALA A 14 3.22 32.44 28.48
CA ALA A 14 3.85 33.60 27.86
C ALA A 14 4.26 33.25 26.42
N GLU A 15 3.75 34.00 25.44
CA GLU A 15 4.28 34.03 24.08
C GLU A 15 5.53 34.92 24.07
N THR A 16 6.73 34.33 23.93
CA THR A 16 7.98 35.10 23.84
C THR A 16 8.82 34.66 22.65
N VAL A 17 9.29 35.66 21.88
CA VAL A 17 10.13 35.54 20.68
C VAL A 17 11.61 35.36 21.04
N SER A 18 12.19 34.28 20.50
CA SER A 18 13.58 33.94 20.17
C SER A 18 14.74 34.28 21.13
N SER A 19 15.50 33.24 21.51
CA SER A 19 16.92 33.11 21.10
C SER A 19 17.36 31.64 21.22
N CYS A 20 17.95 31.08 20.16
CA CYS A 20 18.59 29.75 20.21
C CYS A 20 19.99 29.83 19.59
N ASN A 21 20.93 29.10 20.18
CA ASN A 21 22.37 29.26 19.98
C ASN A 21 22.81 29.02 18.53
N LYS A 22 23.91 29.68 18.12
CA LYS A 22 24.56 29.91 16.79
C LYS A 22 24.37 28.98 15.55
N LYS A 23 23.45 28.01 15.50
CA LYS A 23 23.11 27.22 14.31
C LYS A 23 21.62 26.81 14.17
N ARG A 24 20.71 27.21 15.07
CA ARG A 24 19.29 26.84 14.98
C ARG A 24 18.38 28.03 15.33
N ILE A 25 17.36 28.27 14.52
CA ILE A 25 16.17 29.05 14.90
C ILE A 25 15.16 27.99 15.39
N CYS A 26 14.68 28.10 16.62
CA CYS A 26 13.65 27.23 17.17
C CYS A 26 12.38 28.06 17.37
N ASP A 27 11.25 27.59 16.85
CA ASP A 27 9.94 28.20 17.08
C ASP A 27 9.29 27.50 18.27
N LEU A 28 9.36 28.17 19.43
CA LEU A 28 8.80 27.69 20.70
C LEU A 28 7.29 27.94 20.73
N THR A 29 6.50 26.92 21.06
CA THR A 29 5.03 27.01 21.06
C THR A 29 4.44 27.24 22.46
N SER A 30 5.06 26.75 23.52
CA SER A 30 4.67 27.08 24.90
C SER A 30 5.77 26.77 25.93
N LEU A 31 5.79 27.55 27.02
CA LEU A 31 6.59 27.29 28.22
C LEU A 31 5.61 26.99 29.37
N VAL A 32 5.64 25.78 29.92
CA VAL A 32 4.80 25.41 31.07
C VAL A 32 5.69 25.30 32.29
N CYS A 33 5.54 26.26 33.21
CA CYS A 33 6.27 26.29 34.47
C CYS A 33 5.42 25.74 35.61
N TYR A 34 6.00 24.82 36.37
CA TYR A 34 5.43 24.24 37.57
C TYR A 34 6.21 24.74 38.79
N TRP A 35 5.49 24.97 39.87
CA TRP A 35 6.06 25.34 41.16
C TRP A 35 5.41 24.51 42.26
N HIS A 36 6.23 23.99 43.16
CA HIS A 36 5.81 23.23 44.33
C HIS A 36 6.07 24.04 45.60
N GLU A 37 5.15 24.02 46.57
CA GLU A 37 5.37 24.63 47.88
C GLU A 37 6.59 23.98 48.57
N GLY A 38 7.69 24.72 48.63
CA GLY A 38 8.98 24.28 49.15
C GLY A 38 10.16 24.50 48.20
N ASP A 39 9.90 24.72 46.90
CA ASP A 39 10.95 24.95 45.92
C ASP A 39 11.35 26.43 45.84
N SER A 40 12.67 26.69 45.86
CA SER A 40 13.23 28.02 45.66
C SER A 40 13.32 28.46 44.20
N GLN A 41 12.94 27.59 43.25
CA GLN A 41 13.00 27.84 41.80
C GLN A 41 11.81 27.21 41.06
N TYR A 42 11.43 27.79 39.92
CA TYR A 42 10.38 27.26 39.03
C TYR A 42 10.95 26.19 38.09
N ASN A 43 10.25 25.08 37.92
CA ASN A 43 10.60 24.05 36.94
C ASN A 43 9.79 24.27 35.66
N CYS A 44 10.44 24.77 34.61
CA CYS A 44 9.79 25.06 33.34
C CYS A 44 10.09 23.99 32.28
N MET A 45 9.05 23.38 31.73
CA MET A 45 9.13 22.53 30.54
C MET A 45 8.85 23.36 29.29
N MET A 46 9.76 23.28 28.31
CA MET A 46 9.60 23.88 26.99
C MET A 46 8.95 22.87 26.02
N SER A 47 7.88 23.26 25.32
CA SER A 47 7.36 22.50 24.19
C SER A 47 7.96 23.03 22.88
N LEU A 48 8.80 22.22 22.24
CA LEU A 48 9.22 22.45 20.86
C LEU A 48 8.05 22.21 19.90
N ASN A 49 7.98 22.98 18.81
CA ASN A 49 7.13 22.66 17.67
C ASN A 49 7.42 21.22 17.18
N GLU A 50 6.40 20.48 16.71
CA GLU A 50 6.60 19.14 16.14
C GLU A 50 7.58 19.16 14.96
N LYS A 51 7.65 20.25 14.19
CA LYS A 51 8.67 20.46 13.14
C LYS A 51 10.10 20.43 13.71
N ASP A 52 10.31 21.05 14.88
CA ASP A 52 11.62 21.07 15.55
C ASP A 52 11.96 19.71 16.17
N LYS A 53 10.97 18.97 16.67
CA LYS A 53 11.15 17.58 17.15
C LYS A 53 11.41 16.59 16.01
N ALA A 54 10.88 16.87 14.82
CA ALA A 54 11.10 16.07 13.61
C ALA A 54 12.44 16.37 12.92
N SER A 55 13.14 17.45 13.31
CA SER A 55 14.48 17.76 12.77
C SER A 55 15.54 16.69 13.08
N ASP A 56 15.31 15.87 14.11
CA ASP A 56 16.13 14.69 14.43
C ASP A 56 15.90 13.50 13.48
N LEU A 57 14.95 13.61 12.53
CA LEU A 57 14.52 12.54 11.61
C LEU A 57 15.20 12.60 10.23
N ASN A 58 16.20 13.47 10.03
CA ASN A 58 16.90 13.70 8.76
C ASN A 58 15.95 13.98 7.58
N ILE A 59 14.83 14.66 7.84
CA ILE A 59 13.90 15.15 6.80
C ILE A 59 14.24 16.62 6.55
N ASN A 60 14.52 16.97 5.29
CA ASN A 60 14.74 18.35 4.90
C ASN A 60 13.41 19.04 4.61
N PHE A 61 12.72 19.53 5.64
CA PHE A 61 11.41 20.17 5.49
C PHE A 61 11.43 21.42 4.59
N ASP A 62 12.58 22.05 4.39
CA ASP A 62 12.70 23.26 3.58
C ASP A 62 12.70 22.97 2.07
N GLU A 63 12.80 21.70 1.64
CA GLU A 63 12.64 21.31 0.23
C GLU A 63 11.16 21.24 -0.22
N TRP A 64 10.22 21.48 0.70
CA TRP A 64 8.78 21.31 0.53
C TRP A 64 8.04 22.65 0.67
N LYS A 65 7.03 22.84 -0.19
CA LYS A 65 5.99 23.88 -0.07
C LYS A 65 4.84 23.47 0.85
N THR A 66 4.89 22.25 1.35
CA THR A 66 3.89 21.64 2.22
C THR A 66 3.70 22.45 3.51
N ASP A 67 2.44 22.68 3.90
CA ASP A 67 2.11 23.23 5.21
C ASP A 67 2.15 22.13 6.27
N PHE A 68 3.30 21.99 6.95
CA PHE A 68 3.51 21.00 8.01
C PHE A 68 2.75 21.31 9.32
N ASN A 69 2.01 22.42 9.40
CA ASN A 69 1.09 22.66 10.51
C ASN A 69 -0.29 22.01 10.29
N LYS A 70 -0.55 21.48 9.08
CA LYS A 70 -1.74 20.70 8.76
C LYS A 70 -1.37 19.23 8.65
N TYR A 71 -1.80 18.43 9.61
CA TYR A 71 -1.51 16.99 9.65
C TYR A 71 -2.60 16.22 10.39
N VAL A 72 -2.74 14.94 10.06
CA VAL A 72 -3.65 14.00 10.74
C VAL A 72 -2.91 12.85 11.42
N VAL A 73 -1.58 12.87 11.38
CA VAL A 73 -0.70 11.90 12.04
C VAL A 73 0.43 12.58 12.77
N ASP A 74 0.95 11.95 13.81
CA ASP A 74 2.17 12.41 14.48
C ASP A 74 3.34 12.36 13.49
N LEU A 75 3.98 13.52 13.23
CA LEU A 75 5.10 13.62 12.30
C LEU A 75 6.30 12.78 12.74
N ARG A 76 6.39 12.43 14.03
CA ARG A 76 7.37 11.47 14.57
C ARG A 76 7.07 10.04 14.19
N GLU A 77 6.02 9.72 13.44
CA GLU A 77 5.87 8.40 12.81
C GLU A 77 6.54 8.33 11.42
N VAL A 78 6.85 9.49 10.83
CA VAL A 78 7.49 9.58 9.52
C VAL A 78 9.01 9.55 9.69
N ARG A 79 9.69 8.77 8.86
CA ARG A 79 11.15 8.63 8.89
C ARG A 79 11.71 8.91 7.52
N SER A 80 12.76 9.71 7.45
CA SER A 80 13.59 9.78 6.25
C SER A 80 14.12 8.40 5.96
N SER A 81 14.04 7.98 4.71
CA SER A 81 14.68 6.74 4.30
C SER A 81 16.22 6.87 4.29
N VAL A 82 16.76 8.10 4.45
CA VAL A 82 18.18 8.57 4.44
C VAL A 82 18.97 8.23 3.17
N MET A 83 18.70 7.07 2.59
CA MET A 83 19.25 6.53 1.37
C MET A 83 18.42 6.92 0.14
N TRP A 84 17.15 7.32 0.30
CA TRP A 84 16.21 7.62 -0.79
C TRP A 84 15.54 8.97 -0.60
N PRO A 85 16.15 10.09 -1.04
CA PRO A 85 15.50 11.40 -1.01
C PRO A 85 14.26 11.45 -1.92
N LYS A 86 13.50 12.55 -1.81
CA LYS A 86 12.36 12.86 -2.68
C LYS A 86 12.69 12.58 -4.15
N ASP A 87 11.81 11.84 -4.82
CA ASP A 87 11.92 11.43 -6.23
C ASP A 87 13.19 10.63 -6.62
N MET A 88 13.92 10.03 -5.66
CA MET A 88 15.02 9.11 -6.03
C MET A 88 14.51 7.89 -6.81
N HIS A 89 13.31 7.42 -6.49
CA HIS A 89 12.50 6.53 -7.33
C HIS A 89 11.57 7.41 -8.16
N PRO A 90 11.95 7.81 -9.39
CA PRO A 90 11.16 8.77 -10.14
C PRO A 90 9.85 8.12 -10.58
N ALA A 91 8.71 8.69 -10.21
CA ALA A 91 7.42 8.20 -10.66
C ALA A 91 7.31 8.28 -12.20
N VAL A 92 6.62 7.31 -12.82
CA VAL A 92 6.28 7.39 -14.24
C VAL A 92 5.12 8.36 -14.41
N HIS A 93 5.32 9.43 -15.19
CA HIS A 93 4.28 10.46 -15.40
C HIS A 93 3.62 10.39 -16.78
N ASN A 94 4.36 9.93 -17.79
CA ASN A 94 3.88 9.79 -19.16
C ASN A 94 4.15 8.34 -19.60
N PRO A 95 3.35 7.38 -19.11
CA PRO A 95 3.62 5.97 -19.35
C PRO A 95 3.47 5.63 -20.83
N GLU A 96 4.50 5.02 -21.39
CA GLU A 96 4.44 4.40 -22.70
C GLU A 96 4.03 2.92 -22.56
N PHE A 97 3.38 2.38 -23.59
CA PHE A 97 2.90 1.01 -23.53
C PHE A 97 3.10 0.25 -24.83
N SER A 98 3.54 -0.99 -24.71
CA SER A 98 3.69 -1.96 -25.79
C SER A 98 2.47 -2.88 -25.87
N SER A 99 2.37 -3.63 -26.98
CA SER A 99 1.45 -4.77 -27.06
C SER A 99 1.98 -5.94 -26.22
N VAL A 100 1.11 -6.89 -25.91
CA VAL A 100 1.48 -8.17 -25.28
C VAL A 100 2.59 -8.89 -26.07
N THR A 101 2.49 -8.95 -27.41
CA THR A 101 3.49 -9.62 -28.27
C THR A 101 4.86 -8.94 -28.24
N GLU A 102 4.90 -7.60 -28.12
CA GLU A 102 6.17 -6.90 -27.97
C GLU A 102 6.75 -7.07 -26.56
N ALA A 103 5.89 -7.05 -25.53
CA ALA A 103 6.30 -7.30 -24.15
C ALA A 103 6.91 -8.69 -23.94
N SER A 104 6.39 -9.72 -24.61
CA SER A 104 6.89 -11.10 -24.46
C SER A 104 8.34 -11.31 -24.92
N LYS A 105 8.94 -10.32 -25.60
CA LYS A 105 10.35 -10.36 -25.99
C LYS A 105 11.31 -10.05 -24.84
N TRP A 106 10.81 -9.40 -23.78
CA TRP A 106 11.63 -8.90 -22.68
C TRP A 106 11.06 -9.22 -21.29
N LEU A 107 9.75 -9.44 -21.16
CA LEU A 107 9.09 -9.78 -19.90
C LEU A 107 8.93 -11.28 -19.79
N SER A 108 9.47 -11.90 -18.74
CA SER A 108 9.30 -13.33 -18.54
C SER A 108 7.82 -13.67 -18.29
N ALA A 109 7.37 -14.81 -18.81
CA ALA A 109 6.00 -15.29 -18.72
C ALA A 109 5.45 -15.32 -17.28
N ARG A 110 6.32 -15.58 -16.30
CA ARG A 110 5.95 -15.74 -14.90
C ARG A 110 6.17 -14.48 -14.06
N GLU A 111 6.72 -13.41 -14.64
CA GLU A 111 6.89 -12.16 -13.92
C GLU A 111 5.53 -11.55 -13.54
N PRO A 112 5.38 -11.09 -12.29
CA PRO A 112 4.15 -10.50 -11.81
C PRO A 112 3.95 -9.09 -12.36
N LEU A 113 2.68 -8.74 -12.60
CA LEU A 113 2.25 -7.40 -12.93
C LEU A 113 0.97 -7.04 -12.17
N ILE A 114 0.77 -5.75 -11.96
CA ILE A 114 -0.55 -5.23 -11.56
C ILE A 114 -1.41 -5.19 -12.83
N SER A 115 -2.51 -5.93 -12.82
CA SER A 115 -3.51 -5.93 -13.87
C SER A 115 -4.65 -5.00 -13.49
N PHE A 116 -4.85 -3.95 -14.29
CA PHE A 116 -5.98 -3.03 -14.15
C PHE A 116 -6.85 -3.07 -15.40
N THR A 117 -8.17 -3.14 -15.21
CA THR A 117 -9.13 -3.15 -16.31
C THR A 117 -10.22 -2.14 -16.09
N TYR A 118 -10.54 -1.36 -17.13
CA TYR A 118 -11.61 -0.38 -17.08
C TYR A 118 -12.31 -0.28 -18.45
N LYS A 119 -13.64 -0.45 -18.46
CA LYS A 119 -14.50 -0.43 -19.67
C LYS A 119 -13.92 -1.26 -20.83
N GLY A 120 -13.46 -2.48 -20.54
CA GLY A 120 -12.90 -3.42 -21.52
C GLY A 120 -11.49 -3.10 -22.02
N LYS A 121 -10.82 -2.07 -21.48
CA LYS A 121 -9.39 -1.81 -21.70
C LYS A 121 -8.57 -2.39 -20.55
N ALA A 122 -7.54 -3.16 -20.88
CA ALA A 122 -6.64 -3.76 -19.91
C ALA A 122 -5.24 -3.12 -19.99
N ARG A 123 -4.66 -2.89 -18.82
CA ARG A 123 -3.29 -2.40 -18.63
C ARG A 123 -2.56 -3.33 -17.67
N GLY A 124 -1.34 -3.71 -18.04
CA GLY A 124 -0.42 -4.45 -17.18
C GLY A 124 0.76 -3.57 -16.79
N TYR A 125 1.07 -3.51 -15.50
CA TYR A 125 2.19 -2.75 -14.95
C TYR A 125 3.17 -3.74 -14.29
N PRO A 126 4.23 -4.17 -15.00
CA PRO A 126 5.19 -5.13 -14.47
C PRO A 126 5.82 -4.66 -13.16
N LEU A 127 5.84 -5.53 -12.15
CA LEU A 127 6.44 -5.16 -10.87
C LEU A 127 7.95 -4.93 -10.99
N GLY A 128 8.64 -5.54 -11.95
CA GLY A 128 10.04 -5.22 -12.26
C GLY A 128 10.29 -3.74 -12.56
N ILE A 129 9.32 -3.08 -13.20
CA ILE A 129 9.37 -1.62 -13.47
C ILE A 129 9.01 -0.86 -12.19
N LEU A 130 7.95 -1.28 -11.49
CA LEU A 130 7.49 -0.61 -10.27
C LEU A 130 8.41 -0.82 -9.06
N LEU A 131 9.31 -1.80 -9.06
CA LEU A 131 10.38 -1.92 -8.05
C LEU A 131 11.32 -0.71 -8.05
N TYR A 132 11.47 -0.05 -9.20
CA TYR A 132 12.30 1.14 -9.35
C TYR A 132 11.49 2.44 -9.33
N HIS A 133 10.31 2.45 -9.95
CA HIS A 133 9.51 3.67 -10.07
C HIS A 133 8.53 3.88 -8.92
N GLU A 134 8.09 2.79 -8.26
CA GLU A 134 7.06 2.70 -7.21
C GLU A 134 5.66 3.24 -7.56
N ILE A 135 5.57 4.21 -8.47
CA ILE A 135 4.34 4.91 -8.86
C ILE A 135 4.34 5.09 -10.39
N ALA A 136 3.22 4.77 -11.03
CA ALA A 136 2.91 5.16 -12.40
C ALA A 136 1.58 5.93 -12.44
N ASN A 137 1.64 7.19 -12.87
CA ASN A 137 0.48 8.03 -13.13
C ASN A 137 0.03 7.77 -14.57
N ASP A 138 -1.11 7.12 -14.75
CA ASP A 138 -1.67 6.76 -16.06
C ASP A 138 -3.08 7.35 -16.23
N GLU A 139 -3.60 7.26 -17.45
CA GLU A 139 -4.99 7.54 -17.79
C GLU A 139 -5.53 6.43 -18.70
N VAL A 140 -6.51 5.69 -18.19
CA VAL A 140 -7.17 4.62 -18.95
C VAL A 140 -8.53 5.12 -19.40
N LEU A 141 -8.62 5.47 -20.68
CA LEU A 141 -9.78 6.17 -21.25
C LEU A 141 -10.00 7.51 -20.53
N ASP A 142 -11.04 7.60 -19.71
CA ASP A 142 -11.43 8.77 -18.93
C ASP A 142 -11.04 8.67 -17.44
N MET A 143 -10.42 7.55 -17.02
CA MET A 143 -10.06 7.30 -15.62
C MET A 143 -8.59 7.65 -15.36
N PRO A 144 -8.29 8.76 -14.65
CA PRO A 144 -6.93 9.05 -14.22
C PRO A 144 -6.55 8.19 -13.01
N ILE A 145 -5.50 7.37 -13.14
CA ILE A 145 -5.11 6.43 -12.09
C ILE A 145 -3.67 6.63 -11.63
N ALA A 146 -3.40 6.32 -10.36
CA ALA A 146 -2.07 6.14 -9.81
C ALA A 146 -1.91 4.66 -9.47
N VAL A 147 -1.05 3.96 -10.21
CA VAL A 147 -0.68 2.58 -9.93
C VAL A 147 0.54 2.60 -9.04
N THR A 148 0.42 2.01 -7.84
CA THR A 148 1.45 2.12 -6.81
C THR A 148 1.86 0.73 -6.33
N TYR A 149 3.15 0.57 -6.06
CA TYR A 149 3.71 -0.64 -5.48
C TYR A 149 4.78 -0.28 -4.45
N CYS A 150 4.56 -0.65 -3.20
CA CYS A 150 5.56 -0.51 -2.14
C CYS A 150 6.29 -1.86 -1.97
N PRO A 151 7.54 -1.99 -2.43
CA PRO A 151 8.27 -3.27 -2.38
C PRO A 151 8.60 -3.75 -0.98
N LEU A 152 8.76 -2.82 -0.03
CA LEU A 152 8.95 -3.13 1.40
C LEU A 152 7.69 -3.73 2.04
N CYS A 153 6.54 -3.54 1.42
CA CYS A 153 5.24 -3.90 2.00
C CYS A 153 4.52 -4.97 1.17
N ASN A 154 5.03 -5.29 -0.01
CA ASN A 154 4.34 -5.98 -1.10
C ASN A 154 3.03 -5.31 -1.56
N THR A 155 2.70 -4.14 -1.02
CA THR A 155 1.44 -3.45 -1.20
C THR A 155 1.29 -2.91 -2.61
N ALA A 156 0.44 -3.56 -3.42
CA ALA A 156 0.00 -3.10 -4.73
C ALA A 156 -1.39 -2.44 -4.61
N VAL A 157 -1.50 -1.16 -4.97
CA VAL A 157 -2.78 -0.43 -4.93
C VAL A 157 -2.91 0.50 -6.12
N VAL A 158 -4.09 0.53 -6.73
CA VAL A 158 -4.45 1.48 -7.77
C VAL A 158 -5.44 2.48 -7.19
N TYR A 159 -5.18 3.77 -7.37
CA TYR A 159 -6.05 4.85 -6.92
C TYR A 159 -6.61 5.65 -8.09
N ASN A 160 -7.83 6.17 -7.96
CA ASN A 160 -8.28 7.30 -8.74
C ASN A 160 -7.52 8.55 -8.30
N ARG A 161 -6.89 9.28 -9.24
CA ARG A 161 -6.12 10.50 -8.92
C ARG A 161 -6.98 11.74 -8.74
N ARG A 162 -8.29 11.62 -8.90
CA ARG A 162 -9.23 12.73 -8.74
C ARG A 162 -9.79 12.73 -7.31
N VAL A 163 -9.65 13.87 -6.63
CA VAL A 163 -10.31 14.13 -5.33
C VAL A 163 -11.14 15.38 -5.49
N GLY A 164 -12.46 15.23 -5.38
CA GLY A 164 -13.42 16.27 -5.76
C GLY A 164 -13.19 16.74 -7.21
N ASN A 165 -12.96 18.04 -7.39
CA ASN A 165 -12.72 18.63 -8.71
C ASN A 165 -11.24 18.71 -9.12
N ARG A 166 -10.33 18.18 -8.29
CA ARG A 166 -8.88 18.31 -8.49
C ARG A 166 -8.31 17.02 -9.05
N LEU A 167 -7.40 17.15 -10.00
CA LEU A 167 -6.63 16.04 -10.54
C LEU A 167 -5.19 16.15 -10.04
N PHE A 168 -4.70 15.09 -9.39
CA PHE A 168 -3.35 15.04 -8.88
C PHE A 168 -2.43 14.18 -9.74
N SER A 169 -1.14 14.45 -9.66
CA SER A 169 -0.08 13.51 -10.06
C SER A 169 0.78 13.27 -8.85
N PHE A 170 1.18 12.02 -8.64
CA PHE A 170 1.93 11.61 -7.46
C PHE A 170 3.40 11.35 -7.77
N GLY A 171 4.26 11.68 -6.81
CA GLY A 171 5.67 11.30 -6.76
C GLY A 171 6.00 10.60 -5.45
N VAL A 172 7.24 10.11 -5.33
CA VAL A 172 7.74 9.41 -4.14
C VAL A 172 8.35 10.42 -3.18
N ALA A 173 7.85 10.49 -1.95
CA ALA A 173 8.28 11.52 -1.00
C ALA A 173 9.68 11.25 -0.39
N GLY A 174 10.23 10.04 -0.55
CA GLY A 174 11.51 9.66 0.04
C GLY A 174 11.47 9.39 1.56
N VAL A 175 10.26 9.33 2.12
CA VAL A 175 10.02 9.06 3.54
C VAL A 175 9.10 7.85 3.69
N LEU A 176 9.22 7.18 4.83
CA LEU A 176 8.41 6.03 5.20
C LEU A 176 7.60 6.35 6.45
N ARG A 177 6.36 5.86 6.52
CA ARG A 177 5.58 5.82 7.76
C ARG A 177 5.16 4.39 8.01
N ARG A 178 5.56 3.84 9.18
CA ARG A 178 5.32 2.43 9.52
C ARG A 178 5.80 1.48 8.39
N SER A 179 6.97 1.81 7.85
CA SER A 179 7.65 1.12 6.73
C SER A 179 6.94 1.16 5.38
N ASN A 180 5.73 1.74 5.31
CA ASN A 180 5.02 1.95 4.06
C ASN A 180 5.46 3.27 3.41
N LEU A 181 5.54 3.22 2.08
CA LEU A 181 5.83 4.36 1.21
C LEU A 181 4.87 5.53 1.51
N VAL A 182 5.42 6.74 1.56
CA VAL A 182 4.65 7.98 1.52
C VAL A 182 4.79 8.57 0.12
N MET A 183 3.65 8.80 -0.52
CA MET A 183 3.55 9.54 -1.77
C MET A 183 3.43 11.03 -1.49
N TYR A 184 3.69 11.87 -2.47
CA TYR A 184 3.27 13.28 -2.41
C TYR A 184 2.56 13.67 -3.70
N ASP A 185 1.57 14.56 -3.63
CA ASP A 185 0.98 15.13 -4.84
C ASP A 185 1.78 16.35 -5.31
N ARG A 186 2.04 16.45 -6.61
CA ARG A 186 2.91 17.51 -7.17
C ARG A 186 2.25 18.88 -7.25
N THR A 187 0.95 18.97 -6.94
CA THR A 187 0.18 20.22 -7.05
C THR A 187 0.24 21.02 -5.75
N THR A 188 0.02 20.37 -4.62
CA THR A 188 0.01 20.97 -3.27
C THR A 188 1.20 20.55 -2.43
N GLU A 189 1.92 19.51 -2.86
CA GLU A 189 2.94 18.84 -2.08
C GLU A 189 2.42 18.26 -0.75
N SER A 190 1.12 17.94 -0.67
CA SER A 190 0.60 17.18 0.46
C SER A 190 1.15 15.75 0.40
N TRP A 191 1.37 15.16 1.57
CA TRP A 191 1.88 13.80 1.72
C TRP A 191 0.74 12.83 1.91
N TRP A 192 0.81 11.67 1.26
CA TRP A 192 -0.26 10.67 1.21
C TRP A 192 0.29 9.29 1.57
N GLN A 193 -0.38 8.57 2.46
CA GLN A 193 -0.04 7.19 2.81
C GLN A 193 -0.36 6.27 1.64
N GLN A 194 0.62 5.49 1.15
CA GLN A 194 0.39 4.64 -0.01
C GLN A 194 -0.59 3.49 0.24
N ILE A 195 -0.56 2.84 1.41
CA ILE A 195 -1.44 1.69 1.69
C ILE A 195 -2.90 2.09 1.92
N THR A 196 -3.17 3.22 2.59
CA THR A 196 -4.54 3.64 2.92
C THR A 196 -5.12 4.67 1.95
N GLY A 197 -4.28 5.41 1.23
CA GLY A 197 -4.70 6.50 0.35
C GLY A 197 -5.06 7.79 1.08
N GLN A 198 -4.78 7.89 2.39
CA GLN A 198 -5.07 9.08 3.18
C GLN A 198 -3.98 10.14 3.04
N ALA A 199 -4.35 11.39 2.82
CA ALA A 199 -3.46 12.53 2.97
C ALA A 199 -3.09 12.74 4.44
N LEU A 200 -1.81 12.64 4.75
CA LEU A 200 -1.22 12.70 6.08
C LEU A 200 -0.90 14.13 6.52
N VAL A 201 -0.35 14.94 5.60
CA VAL A 201 0.25 16.25 5.88
C VAL A 201 0.02 17.19 4.71
N GLY A 202 -0.14 18.48 4.96
CA GLY A 202 -0.28 19.52 3.95
C GLY A 202 -1.72 19.97 3.72
N GLU A 203 -1.94 20.65 2.60
CA GLU A 203 -3.25 21.22 2.23
C GLU A 203 -4.37 20.18 2.20
N MET A 204 -4.04 18.96 1.77
CA MET A 204 -5.00 17.87 1.59
C MET A 204 -5.19 17.02 2.84
N ALA A 205 -4.52 17.31 3.96
CA ALA A 205 -4.52 16.44 5.14
C ALA A 205 -5.94 16.01 5.56
N GLY A 206 -6.16 14.70 5.69
CA GLY A 206 -7.45 14.08 6.00
C GLY A 206 -8.25 13.58 4.80
N GLU A 207 -7.97 14.07 3.59
CA GLU A 207 -8.61 13.61 2.36
C GLU A 207 -8.22 12.17 2.00
N MET A 208 -9.09 11.47 1.27
CA MET A 208 -8.93 10.06 0.89
C MET A 208 -8.92 9.89 -0.62
N LEU A 209 -8.05 9.01 -1.12
CA LEU A 209 -8.08 8.55 -2.50
C LEU A 209 -9.01 7.35 -2.66
N ASP A 210 -9.80 7.34 -3.75
CA ASP A 210 -10.62 6.18 -4.07
C ASP A 210 -9.73 5.03 -4.58
N ARG A 211 -9.74 3.91 -3.85
CA ARG A 211 -9.08 2.67 -4.27
C ARG A 211 -9.87 2.01 -5.40
N LEU A 212 -9.18 1.55 -6.42
CA LEU A 212 -9.75 0.86 -7.58
C LEU A 212 -9.34 -0.62 -7.58
N PRO A 213 -10.23 -1.53 -8.03
CA PRO A 213 -9.93 -2.94 -8.09
C PRO A 213 -8.81 -3.20 -9.10
N SER A 214 -7.84 -4.01 -8.68
CA SER A 214 -6.72 -4.48 -9.51
C SER A 214 -6.27 -5.82 -8.99
N GLN A 215 -5.49 -6.57 -9.79
CA GLN A 215 -5.01 -7.90 -9.42
C GLN A 215 -3.50 -8.00 -9.59
N LEU A 216 -2.87 -8.89 -8.82
CA LEU A 216 -1.48 -9.27 -9.00
C LEU A 216 -1.46 -10.66 -9.68
N ILE A 217 -1.13 -10.68 -10.97
CA ILE A 217 -1.12 -11.89 -11.80
C ILE A 217 0.16 -11.97 -12.63
N SER A 218 0.47 -13.15 -13.18
CA SER A 218 1.62 -13.29 -14.07
C SER A 218 1.36 -12.64 -15.44
N PHE A 219 2.44 -12.28 -16.14
CA PHE A 219 2.35 -11.82 -17.52
C PHE A 219 1.68 -12.86 -18.44
N SER A 220 1.93 -14.16 -18.27
CA SER A 220 1.28 -15.23 -19.05
C SER A 220 -0.23 -15.28 -18.84
N GLN A 221 -0.70 -15.12 -17.61
CA GLN A 221 -2.13 -15.09 -17.29
C GLN A 221 -2.77 -13.82 -17.87
N PHE A 222 -2.14 -12.66 -17.68
CA PHE A 222 -2.61 -11.41 -18.26
C PHE A 222 -2.73 -11.50 -19.80
N SER A 223 -1.68 -11.98 -20.45
CA SER A 223 -1.61 -12.07 -21.92
C SER A 223 -2.62 -13.05 -22.52
N SER A 224 -2.88 -14.16 -21.83
CA SER A 224 -3.91 -15.13 -22.22
C SER A 224 -5.31 -14.52 -22.20
N VAL A 225 -5.64 -13.79 -21.13
CA VAL A 225 -6.99 -13.20 -20.95
C VAL A 225 -7.17 -11.92 -21.77
N TYR A 226 -6.11 -11.11 -21.88
CA TYR A 226 -6.13 -9.79 -22.54
C TYR A 226 -5.10 -9.72 -23.68
N PRO A 227 -5.33 -10.42 -24.81
CA PRO A 227 -4.38 -10.41 -25.94
C PRO A 227 -4.23 -9.02 -26.58
N LYS A 228 -5.24 -8.14 -26.41
CA LYS A 228 -5.21 -6.72 -26.82
C LYS A 228 -4.82 -5.77 -25.69
N GLY A 229 -4.45 -6.31 -24.52
CA GLY A 229 -3.95 -5.54 -23.39
C GLY A 229 -2.66 -4.81 -23.75
N ARG A 230 -2.36 -3.75 -23.00
CA ARG A 230 -1.11 -2.99 -23.18
C ARG A 230 -0.26 -3.10 -21.91
N ILE A 231 1.05 -3.27 -22.09
CA ILE A 231 2.02 -3.46 -21.01
C ILE A 231 2.88 -2.21 -20.89
N LEU A 232 3.04 -1.69 -19.67
CA LEU A 232 3.90 -0.54 -19.41
C LEU A 232 5.31 -0.85 -19.91
N THR A 233 5.86 0.00 -20.77
CA THR A 233 7.22 -0.19 -21.28
C THR A 233 8.26 0.39 -20.33
N PRO A 234 9.38 -0.30 -20.15
CA PRO A 234 10.47 0.21 -19.33
C PRO A 234 11.14 1.39 -20.02
N TYR A 235 11.19 2.54 -19.35
CA TYR A 235 12.17 3.58 -19.67
C TYR A 235 13.54 3.21 -19.07
N PHE A 236 13.52 2.61 -17.88
CA PHE A 236 14.65 2.03 -17.18
C PHE A 236 14.23 0.72 -16.53
N TRP A 237 15.15 -0.25 -16.48
CA TRP A 237 14.94 -1.51 -15.80
C TRP A 237 15.51 -1.42 -14.38
N GLY A 238 14.62 -1.51 -13.38
CA GLY A 238 15.06 -1.75 -12.01
C GLY A 238 15.69 -3.13 -11.90
N THR A 239 16.79 -3.23 -11.16
CA THR A 239 17.26 -4.52 -10.65
C THR A 239 16.70 -4.71 -9.25
N ASN A 240 16.38 -5.95 -8.84
CA ASN A 240 15.90 -6.23 -7.48
C ASN A 240 17.04 -6.15 -6.42
N ARG A 241 18.05 -5.30 -6.65
CA ARG A 241 19.25 -5.20 -5.82
C ARG A 241 18.94 -4.86 -4.36
N TYR A 242 17.91 -4.05 -4.14
CA TYR A 242 17.58 -3.50 -2.83
C TYR A 242 16.49 -4.27 -2.09
N TYR A 243 15.83 -5.22 -2.75
CA TYR A 243 14.75 -6.00 -2.14
C TYR A 243 14.96 -7.51 -2.29
N GLN A 244 16.11 -7.99 -2.77
CA GLN A 244 16.45 -9.41 -2.75
C GLN A 244 16.31 -10.01 -1.33
N GLY A 245 15.62 -11.15 -1.25
CA GLY A 245 15.34 -11.89 -0.02
C GLY A 245 14.42 -11.17 0.96
N TYR A 246 13.73 -10.11 0.54
CA TYR A 246 12.93 -9.31 1.46
C TYR A 246 11.69 -10.06 1.97
N ASP A 247 11.22 -11.03 1.19
CA ASP A 247 10.13 -11.92 1.57
C ASP A 247 10.58 -13.31 2.05
N ASP A 248 11.79 -13.41 2.60
CA ASP A 248 12.19 -14.56 3.41
C ASP A 248 11.24 -14.70 4.60
N THR A 249 10.77 -15.92 4.83
CA THR A 249 9.88 -16.30 5.92
C THR A 249 10.49 -17.37 6.81
N SER A 250 11.81 -17.55 6.77
CA SER A 250 12.52 -18.42 7.71
C SER A 250 12.37 -17.89 9.15
N PRO A 251 12.33 -18.76 10.18
CA PRO A 251 11.97 -18.35 11.54
C PRO A 251 12.79 -17.20 12.15
N ASP A 252 14.08 -17.11 11.79
CA ASP A 252 15.00 -16.08 12.29
C ASP A 252 15.11 -14.86 11.36
N SER A 253 14.44 -14.89 10.20
CA SER A 253 14.46 -13.78 9.26
C SER A 253 13.55 -12.64 9.71
N ARG A 254 13.89 -11.43 9.26
CA ARG A 254 13.06 -10.25 9.50
C ARG A 254 13.30 -9.23 8.39
N PRO A 255 12.23 -8.73 7.73
CA PRO A 255 12.39 -7.73 6.70
C PRO A 255 13.04 -6.44 7.23
N ARG A 256 13.93 -5.84 6.43
CA ARG A 256 14.52 -4.53 6.76
C ARG A 256 13.42 -3.50 6.93
N TYR A 257 13.59 -2.56 7.85
CA TYR A 257 12.59 -1.54 8.20
C TYR A 257 11.29 -2.08 8.81
N CYS A 258 11.13 -3.38 9.08
CA CYS A 258 9.95 -3.88 9.79
C CYS A 258 9.84 -3.28 11.20
N PRO A 259 8.70 -2.71 11.63
CA PRO A 259 8.56 -2.05 12.94
C PRO A 259 8.65 -3.05 14.10
N GLU A 260 9.29 -2.68 15.20
CA GLU A 260 9.30 -3.51 16.41
C GLU A 260 7.89 -3.72 16.98
N GLY A 261 7.69 -4.80 17.74
CA GLY A 261 6.40 -5.07 18.40
C GLY A 261 5.26 -5.46 17.46
N VAL A 262 5.55 -5.80 16.20
CA VAL A 262 4.56 -6.39 15.27
C VAL A 262 3.97 -7.66 15.86
N ASP A 263 2.65 -7.80 15.70
CA ASP A 263 1.88 -8.96 16.13
C ASP A 263 2.52 -10.28 15.64
N GLY A 264 2.75 -11.21 16.58
CA GLY A 264 3.47 -12.46 16.35
C GLY A 264 2.65 -13.62 15.79
N ARG A 265 1.37 -13.42 15.44
CA ARG A 265 0.51 -14.49 14.86
C ARG A 265 1.07 -15.06 13.55
N PHE A 266 1.78 -14.25 12.78
CA PHE A 266 2.45 -14.66 11.55
C PHE A 266 3.86 -14.09 11.45
N HIS A 267 4.70 -14.72 10.62
CA HIS A 267 5.97 -14.13 10.22
C HIS A 267 5.72 -12.74 9.59
N PRO A 268 6.54 -11.70 9.88
CA PRO A 268 6.33 -10.36 9.34
C PRO A 268 6.12 -10.31 7.81
N ALA A 269 6.89 -11.09 7.06
CA ALA A 269 6.81 -11.19 5.59
C ALA A 269 5.73 -12.14 5.06
N GLN A 270 4.85 -12.68 5.92
CA GLN A 270 3.72 -13.50 5.49
C GLN A 270 2.86 -12.69 4.52
N ARG A 271 2.68 -13.18 3.30
CA ARG A 271 1.82 -12.55 2.29
C ARG A 271 0.36 -12.75 2.66
N LEU A 272 -0.43 -11.71 2.42
CA LEU A 272 -1.85 -11.63 2.66
C LEU A 272 -2.57 -11.15 1.40
N ILE A 273 -3.79 -11.63 1.21
CA ILE A 273 -4.83 -10.91 0.46
C ILE A 273 -5.66 -10.16 1.49
N THR A 274 -5.89 -8.86 1.29
CA THR A 274 -6.49 -7.99 2.30
C THR A 274 -7.73 -7.29 1.77
N LEU A 275 -8.76 -7.16 2.61
CA LEU A 275 -9.99 -6.46 2.29
C LEU A 275 -10.22 -5.32 3.28
N ASP A 276 -10.65 -4.19 2.73
CA ASP A 276 -11.18 -3.03 3.45
C ASP A 276 -12.55 -2.74 2.85
N ILE A 277 -13.60 -3.10 3.58
CA ILE A 277 -14.99 -2.93 3.15
C ILE A 277 -15.75 -2.20 4.24
N ASP A 278 -16.10 -0.95 3.96
CA ASP A 278 -16.94 -0.12 4.84
C ASP A 278 -16.37 -0.02 6.28
N GLY A 279 -15.03 0.08 6.39
CA GLY A 279 -14.31 0.19 7.67
C GLY A 279 -14.13 -1.15 8.41
N LYS A 280 -14.48 -2.28 7.78
CA LYS A 280 -14.19 -3.62 8.29
C LYS A 280 -13.03 -4.21 7.50
N TYR A 281 -12.14 -4.88 8.23
CA TYR A 281 -10.88 -5.39 7.69
C TYR A 281 -10.81 -6.92 7.79
N MET A 282 -10.43 -7.58 6.69
CA MET A 282 -10.21 -9.02 6.64
C MET A 282 -8.87 -9.32 5.98
N ALA A 283 -8.14 -10.30 6.52
CA ALA A 283 -6.89 -10.80 5.98
C ALA A 283 -6.97 -12.31 5.69
N TYR A 284 -6.66 -12.69 4.46
CA TYR A 284 -6.52 -14.08 4.03
C TYR A 284 -5.02 -14.38 3.85
N PRO A 285 -4.39 -15.15 4.76
CA PRO A 285 -2.98 -15.46 4.64
C PRO A 285 -2.71 -16.41 3.47
N TYR A 286 -1.65 -16.14 2.70
CA TYR A 286 -1.24 -16.99 1.58
C TYR A 286 -1.00 -18.44 2.00
N SER A 287 -0.61 -18.69 3.27
CA SER A 287 -0.45 -20.03 3.83
C SER A 287 -1.75 -20.87 3.84
N ALA A 288 -2.92 -20.22 3.80
CA ALA A 288 -4.23 -20.83 3.62
C ALA A 288 -4.68 -20.76 2.15
N THR A 289 -4.66 -19.57 1.53
CA THR A 289 -5.22 -19.39 0.18
C THR A 289 -4.51 -20.24 -0.87
N SER A 290 -3.18 -20.39 -0.78
CA SER A 290 -2.40 -21.22 -1.72
C SER A 290 -2.70 -22.71 -1.63
N LYS A 291 -3.19 -23.19 -0.48
CA LYS A 291 -3.57 -24.60 -0.28
C LYS A 291 -5.01 -24.86 -0.68
N LEU A 292 -5.90 -23.93 -0.35
CA LEU A 292 -7.33 -24.07 -0.62
C LEU A 292 -7.68 -23.71 -2.07
N HIS A 293 -6.90 -22.84 -2.70
CA HIS A 293 -7.09 -22.25 -4.04
C HIS A 293 -8.36 -21.40 -4.21
N VAL A 294 -9.47 -21.80 -3.58
CA VAL A 294 -10.74 -21.11 -3.55
C VAL A 294 -11.21 -20.99 -2.11
N ILE A 295 -11.63 -19.79 -1.73
CA ILE A 295 -12.35 -19.54 -0.48
C ILE A 295 -13.64 -18.81 -0.85
N ASN A 296 -14.78 -19.45 -0.61
CA ASN A 296 -16.08 -18.80 -0.66
C ASN A 296 -16.36 -18.23 0.74
N ASP A 297 -16.63 -16.94 0.82
CA ASP A 297 -16.78 -16.24 2.08
C ASP A 297 -17.93 -15.22 2.03
N GLU A 298 -18.37 -14.78 3.20
CA GLU A 298 -19.26 -13.65 3.37
C GLU A 298 -18.61 -12.66 4.34
N PHE A 299 -18.23 -11.49 3.83
CA PHE A 299 -17.56 -10.47 4.63
C PHE A 299 -18.23 -9.12 4.43
N ALA A 300 -18.51 -8.43 5.54
CA ALA A 300 -19.20 -7.13 5.55
C ALA A 300 -20.52 -7.12 4.73
N GLY A 301 -21.25 -8.25 4.71
CA GLY A 301 -22.50 -8.41 3.96
C GLY A 301 -22.32 -8.58 2.44
N ARG A 302 -21.09 -8.77 1.96
CA ARG A 302 -20.78 -9.06 0.56
C ARG A 302 -20.42 -10.53 0.39
N GLN A 303 -20.92 -11.14 -0.68
CA GLN A 303 -20.60 -12.51 -1.06
C GLN A 303 -19.28 -12.51 -1.82
N ILE A 304 -18.21 -12.99 -1.19
CA ILE A 304 -16.84 -12.89 -1.69
C ILE A 304 -16.34 -14.27 -2.12
N VAL A 305 -15.57 -14.30 -3.21
CA VAL A 305 -14.71 -15.44 -3.52
C VAL A 305 -13.28 -14.99 -3.72
N VAL A 306 -12.35 -15.67 -3.04
CA VAL A 306 -10.91 -15.48 -3.16
C VAL A 306 -10.34 -16.59 -4.03
N PHE A 307 -9.70 -16.23 -5.13
CA PHE A 307 -8.95 -17.13 -6.00
C PHE A 307 -7.45 -16.98 -5.77
N HIS A 308 -6.77 -18.12 -5.67
CA HIS A 308 -5.32 -18.21 -5.63
C HIS A 308 -4.85 -19.35 -6.55
N SER A 309 -4.13 -18.99 -7.61
CA SER A 309 -3.51 -19.96 -8.52
C SER A 309 -1.99 -19.82 -8.50
N GLY A 310 -1.28 -20.82 -9.01
CA GLY A 310 0.13 -20.64 -9.38
C GLY A 310 0.32 -19.60 -10.50
N GLY A 311 1.55 -19.45 -10.96
CA GLY A 311 1.93 -18.71 -12.16
C GLY A 311 2.92 -17.57 -11.90
N ALA A 312 2.67 -16.74 -10.89
CA ALA A 312 3.48 -15.55 -10.61
C ALA A 312 4.66 -15.82 -9.65
N LEU A 313 5.80 -15.21 -9.97
CA LEU A 313 7.02 -15.22 -9.14
C LEU A 313 7.01 -14.08 -8.11
N SER A 314 7.78 -14.25 -7.03
CA SER A 314 8.03 -13.15 -6.10
C SER A 314 8.86 -12.06 -6.78
N PRO A 315 8.45 -10.79 -6.73
CA PRO A 315 9.27 -9.68 -7.23
C PRO A 315 10.44 -9.32 -6.30
N VAL A 316 10.50 -9.88 -5.08
CA VAL A 316 11.42 -9.47 -4.01
C VAL A 316 12.20 -10.64 -3.39
N ASP A 317 12.31 -11.76 -4.12
CA ASP A 317 13.01 -12.95 -3.64
C ASP A 317 14.46 -13.01 -4.18
N ASP A 318 14.64 -13.07 -5.51
CA ASP A 318 15.95 -13.10 -6.16
C ASP A 318 16.26 -11.78 -6.88
N TYR A 319 17.54 -11.51 -7.14
CA TYR A 319 18.01 -10.35 -7.90
C TYR A 319 17.38 -10.29 -9.31
N GLU A 320 17.25 -11.44 -9.97
CA GLU A 320 16.48 -11.59 -11.20
C GLU A 320 15.10 -12.19 -10.87
N ILE A 321 14.02 -11.47 -11.12
CA ILE A 321 12.66 -11.95 -10.82
C ILE A 321 12.40 -13.30 -11.50
N ALA A 322 12.93 -13.51 -12.70
CA ALA A 322 12.81 -14.78 -13.44
C ALA A 322 13.39 -16.01 -12.70
N LYS A 323 14.26 -15.82 -11.70
CA LYS A 323 14.85 -16.87 -10.85
C LYS A 323 14.16 -17.00 -9.48
N SER A 324 13.26 -16.08 -9.18
CA SER A 324 12.56 -16.04 -7.89
C SER A 324 11.62 -17.23 -7.72
N ARG A 325 11.32 -17.56 -6.47
CA ARG A 325 10.32 -18.54 -6.08
C ARG A 325 8.92 -18.13 -6.52
N GLU A 326 8.08 -19.13 -6.75
CA GLU A 326 6.67 -18.93 -7.03
C GLU A 326 5.92 -18.50 -5.77
N VAL A 327 5.07 -17.48 -5.90
CA VAL A 327 4.17 -17.01 -4.81
C VAL A 327 2.71 -17.05 -5.20
N GLY A 328 2.41 -17.23 -6.49
CA GLY A 328 1.05 -17.34 -7.00
C GLY A 328 0.41 -15.99 -7.34
N SER A 329 -0.70 -16.10 -8.06
CA SER A 329 -1.53 -15.02 -8.56
C SER A 329 -2.85 -15.00 -7.81
N THR A 330 -3.41 -13.81 -7.59
CA THR A 330 -4.58 -13.63 -6.73
C THR A 330 -5.69 -12.82 -7.40
N GLY A 331 -6.92 -13.11 -6.99
CA GLY A 331 -8.10 -12.36 -7.38
C GLY A 331 -9.18 -12.46 -6.32
N VAL A 332 -9.90 -11.36 -6.10
CA VAL A 332 -11.05 -11.33 -5.20
C VAL A 332 -12.25 -10.76 -5.93
N PHE A 333 -13.37 -11.46 -5.83
CA PHE A 333 -14.56 -11.15 -6.62
C PHE A 333 -15.81 -11.21 -5.77
N ASN A 334 -16.81 -10.44 -6.19
CA ASN A 334 -18.18 -10.67 -5.79
C ASN A 334 -18.67 -11.93 -6.51
N ARG A 335 -19.09 -12.94 -5.74
CA ARG A 335 -19.55 -14.22 -6.29
C ARG A 335 -21.03 -14.21 -6.69
N ASN A 336 -21.72 -13.09 -6.56
CA ASN A 336 -23.03 -12.90 -7.16
C ASN A 336 -22.88 -12.68 -8.67
N ALA A 337 -23.47 -13.56 -9.47
CA ALA A 337 -23.55 -13.44 -10.92
C ALA A 337 -25.03 -13.37 -11.33
N ASP A 338 -25.44 -12.20 -11.84
CA ASP A 338 -26.85 -11.87 -12.06
C ASP A 338 -27.67 -12.02 -10.75
N ASP A 339 -28.69 -12.88 -10.70
CA ASP A 339 -29.57 -13.09 -9.55
C ASP A 339 -29.16 -14.28 -8.65
N GLU A 340 -28.01 -14.92 -8.91
CA GLU A 340 -27.55 -16.10 -8.17
C GLU A 340 -26.19 -15.89 -7.51
N THR A 341 -26.06 -16.36 -6.27
CA THR A 341 -24.77 -16.45 -5.58
C THR A 341 -24.08 -17.75 -5.96
N LEU A 342 -23.00 -17.65 -6.73
CA LEU A 342 -22.21 -18.81 -7.14
C LEU A 342 -21.32 -19.30 -5.99
N SER A 343 -21.08 -20.61 -5.96
CA SER A 343 -20.09 -21.25 -5.11
C SER A 343 -19.02 -21.83 -6.01
N PHE A 344 -17.76 -21.67 -5.63
CA PHE A 344 -16.63 -22.09 -6.44
C PHE A 344 -15.86 -23.23 -5.78
N SER A 345 -15.29 -24.09 -6.61
CA SER A 345 -14.32 -25.10 -6.19
C SER A 345 -13.13 -25.14 -7.15
N TYR A 346 -11.99 -25.65 -6.68
CA TYR A 346 -10.80 -25.83 -7.50
C TYR A 346 -10.66 -27.30 -7.88
N ARG A 347 -10.77 -27.61 -9.17
CA ARG A 347 -10.76 -28.99 -9.70
C ARG A 347 -9.89 -29.04 -10.95
N ASP A 348 -8.99 -30.03 -11.01
CA ASP A 348 -8.10 -30.24 -12.15
C ASP A 348 -7.29 -29.00 -12.58
N GLY A 349 -6.90 -28.16 -11.61
CA GLY A 349 -6.13 -26.94 -11.86
C GLY A 349 -6.96 -25.74 -12.32
N MET A 350 -8.29 -25.84 -12.28
CA MET A 350 -9.21 -24.81 -12.77
C MET A 350 -10.21 -24.41 -11.68
N PHE A 351 -10.63 -23.14 -11.72
CA PHE A 351 -11.77 -22.67 -10.92
C PHE A 351 -13.06 -23.07 -11.61
N ALA A 352 -13.99 -23.69 -10.89
CA ALA A 352 -15.28 -24.11 -11.42
C ALA A 352 -16.40 -23.64 -10.49
N ASP A 353 -17.51 -23.14 -11.04
CA ASP A 353 -18.71 -22.91 -10.23
C ASP A 353 -19.49 -24.22 -10.04
N ASP A 354 -20.01 -24.44 -8.84
CA ASP A 354 -20.68 -25.70 -8.46
C ASP A 354 -22.07 -25.83 -9.09
N GLN A 355 -22.70 -24.70 -9.43
CA GLN A 355 -24.05 -24.62 -9.99
C GLN A 355 -24.13 -25.11 -11.43
N THR A 356 -23.17 -24.70 -12.27
CA THR A 356 -23.18 -24.95 -13.71
C THR A 356 -21.98 -25.74 -14.20
N SER A 357 -20.98 -25.93 -13.34
CA SER A 357 -19.68 -26.52 -13.69
C SER A 357 -18.94 -25.73 -14.78
N SER A 358 -19.24 -24.43 -14.93
CA SER A 358 -18.49 -23.59 -15.87
C SER A 358 -17.10 -23.32 -15.31
N LEU A 359 -16.11 -23.20 -16.18
CA LEU A 359 -14.71 -22.98 -15.82
C LEU A 359 -14.38 -21.50 -15.89
N TRP A 360 -13.58 -21.05 -14.92
CA TRP A 360 -13.22 -19.65 -14.73
C TRP A 360 -11.69 -19.50 -14.65
N ASP A 361 -11.19 -18.40 -15.21
CA ASP A 361 -9.79 -18.02 -15.08
C ASP A 361 -9.53 -17.20 -13.81
N ILE A 362 -8.24 -16.97 -13.49
CA ILE A 362 -7.81 -16.20 -12.31
C ILE A 362 -8.30 -14.73 -12.32
N THR A 363 -8.78 -14.23 -13.46
CA THR A 363 -9.33 -12.87 -13.59
C THR A 363 -10.84 -12.80 -13.36
N GLY A 364 -11.44 -13.93 -12.96
CA GLY A 364 -12.87 -14.05 -12.72
C GLY A 364 -13.68 -14.04 -14.00
N ARG A 365 -13.08 -14.38 -15.15
CA ARG A 365 -13.81 -14.56 -16.42
C ARG A 365 -14.13 -16.04 -16.61
N CYS A 366 -15.38 -16.33 -16.94
CA CYS A 366 -15.79 -17.66 -17.36
C CYS A 366 -15.28 -17.93 -18.79
N ILE A 367 -14.52 -18.99 -18.96
CA ILE A 367 -13.85 -19.35 -20.21
C ILE A 367 -14.46 -20.57 -20.91
N GLU A 368 -15.26 -21.36 -20.21
CA GLU A 368 -15.92 -22.55 -20.76
C GLU A 368 -17.17 -22.88 -19.94
N GLY A 369 -18.24 -23.36 -20.58
CA GLY A 369 -19.46 -23.83 -19.92
C GLY A 369 -20.65 -22.90 -20.13
N LYS A 370 -21.69 -23.06 -19.30
CA LYS A 370 -22.97 -22.33 -19.47
C LYS A 370 -22.84 -20.83 -19.28
N LEU A 371 -21.86 -20.40 -18.49
CA LEU A 371 -21.63 -18.99 -18.16
C LEU A 371 -20.52 -18.36 -19.02
N GLU A 372 -20.07 -19.02 -20.10
CA GLU A 372 -18.94 -18.57 -20.91
C GLU A 372 -19.06 -17.09 -21.32
N GLY A 373 -17.96 -16.34 -21.15
CA GLY A 373 -17.88 -14.92 -21.46
C GLY A 373 -18.37 -14.01 -20.33
N ARG A 374 -19.05 -14.54 -19.31
CA ARG A 374 -19.38 -13.79 -18.09
C ARG A 374 -18.11 -13.47 -17.29
N ARG A 375 -18.21 -12.44 -16.45
CA ARG A 375 -17.12 -11.95 -15.62
C ARG A 375 -17.67 -11.55 -14.26
N LEU A 376 -17.02 -12.03 -13.20
CA LEU A 376 -17.32 -11.61 -11.83
C LEU A 376 -16.84 -10.17 -11.61
N GLU A 377 -17.58 -9.42 -10.80
CA GLU A 377 -17.17 -8.10 -10.38
C GLU A 377 -15.96 -8.21 -9.44
N GLN A 378 -14.87 -7.49 -9.75
CA GLN A 378 -13.70 -7.46 -8.88
C GLN A 378 -13.98 -6.63 -7.63
N VAL A 379 -13.53 -7.15 -6.49
CA VAL A 379 -13.58 -6.43 -5.22
C VAL A 379 -12.24 -5.74 -5.00
N VAL A 380 -12.28 -4.50 -4.52
CA VAL A 380 -11.08 -3.78 -4.09
C VAL A 380 -10.39 -4.57 -2.99
N HIS A 381 -9.16 -4.97 -3.24
CA HIS A 381 -8.34 -5.73 -2.30
C HIS A 381 -6.89 -5.27 -2.36
N GLY A 382 -6.11 -5.59 -1.35
CA GLY A 382 -4.67 -5.44 -1.32
C GLY A 382 -3.95 -6.79 -1.39
N ASN A 383 -2.66 -6.73 -1.69
CA ASN A 383 -1.74 -7.83 -1.48
C ASN A 383 -0.63 -7.27 -0.60
N ASP A 384 -0.50 -7.73 0.64
CA ASP A 384 0.32 -7.05 1.65
C ASP A 384 1.16 -8.06 2.43
N PHE A 385 2.24 -7.59 3.03
CA PHE A 385 2.88 -8.34 4.12
C PHE A 385 2.10 -8.16 5.42
N TRP A 386 2.15 -9.19 6.26
CA TRP A 386 1.49 -9.22 7.55
C TRP A 386 1.83 -8.01 8.41
N PHE A 387 3.12 -7.68 8.51
CA PHE A 387 3.58 -6.63 9.41
C PHE A 387 2.99 -5.26 9.08
N VAL A 388 2.86 -4.93 7.78
CA VAL A 388 2.35 -3.61 7.38
C VAL A 388 0.84 -3.60 7.55
N TRP A 389 0.13 -4.64 7.10
CA TRP A 389 -1.32 -4.67 7.16
C TRP A 389 -1.83 -4.53 8.60
N ILE A 390 -1.32 -5.35 9.52
CA ILE A 390 -1.78 -5.33 10.92
C ILE A 390 -1.39 -4.03 11.65
N THR A 391 -0.35 -3.34 11.18
CA THR A 391 0.07 -2.05 11.74
C THR A 391 -0.89 -0.92 11.37
N PHE A 392 -1.58 -1.01 10.23
CA PHE A 392 -2.61 -0.05 9.82
C PHE A 392 -4.03 -0.49 10.21
N HIS A 393 -4.26 -1.81 10.31
CA HIS A 393 -5.57 -2.40 10.55
C HIS A 393 -5.50 -3.45 11.67
N PRO A 394 -5.17 -3.06 12.93
CA PRO A 394 -4.92 -4.00 14.03
C PRO A 394 -6.13 -4.87 14.39
N ASP A 395 -7.35 -4.36 14.14
CA ASP A 395 -8.61 -5.05 14.42
C ASP A 395 -9.06 -5.99 13.27
N SER A 396 -8.16 -6.29 12.33
CA SER A 396 -8.49 -7.17 11.20
C SER A 396 -8.92 -8.55 11.67
N GLU A 397 -10.04 -9.00 11.10
CA GLU A 397 -10.39 -10.42 11.11
C GLU A 397 -9.37 -11.20 10.27
N ILE A 398 -9.04 -12.40 10.70
CA ILE A 398 -8.09 -13.26 10.02
C ILE A 398 -8.81 -14.54 9.66
N PHE A 399 -8.86 -14.84 8.37
CA PHE A 399 -9.46 -16.07 7.88
C PHE A 399 -8.82 -17.29 8.56
N GLN A 400 -9.67 -18.12 9.17
CA GLN A 400 -9.31 -19.42 9.75
C GLN A 400 -9.86 -20.51 8.83
N SER A 401 -9.00 -21.41 8.37
CA SER A 401 -9.36 -22.53 7.49
C SER A 401 -10.07 -23.66 8.22
#